data_AF-A0A3D4FIN5-F1
#
_entry.id   AF-A0A3D4FIN5-F1
#
_cell.length_a   1.000
_cell.length_b   1.000
_cell.length_c   1.000
_cell.angle_alpha   90.00
_cell.angle_beta   90.00
_cell.angle_gamma   90.00
#
_symmetry.space_group_name_H-M   'P 1'
#
loop_
_entity.id
_entity.type
_entity.pdbx_description
1 polymer ?
#
loop_
_entity_poly.entity_id
_entity_poly.type
_entity_poly.pdbx_seq_one_letter_code
_entity_poly.pdbx_strand_id
1 'polypeptide(L)'
;MLIKSGADLNLVEEIKNIRLPTMIIGSEYDILTSINYQKLIKERIKNSRMIVIEEAGHAVIYEKPVEFIAAIKGFLQTYNQKIKIL
;
A
#
# COMPACT_ATOMS: atom_id res chain seq x y z
N MET A 1 -3.71 0.60 12.19
CA MET A 1 -3.46 0.17 10.79
C MET A 1 -4.80 -0.12 10.13
N LEU A 2 -5.10 0.28 8.89
CA LEU A 2 -6.47 0.32 8.29
C LEU A 2 -7.48 -0.79 8.65
N ILE A 3 -7.01 -2.02 8.89
CA ILE A 3 -7.80 -3.21 9.31
C ILE A 3 -8.23 -3.18 10.79
N LYS A 4 -7.43 -2.53 11.64
CA LYS A 4 -7.67 -2.23 13.05
C LYS A 4 -7.11 -0.84 13.34
N SER A 5 -7.82 0.21 12.96
CA SER A 5 -7.47 1.57 13.37
C SER A 5 -8.20 1.89 14.69
N GLY A 6 -7.55 2.64 15.59
CA GLY A 6 -8.02 2.87 16.96
C GLY A 6 -9.42 3.48 17.04
N ALA A 7 -10.18 3.03 18.04
CA ALA A 7 -11.63 3.23 18.26
C ALA A 7 -12.50 2.58 17.15
N ASP A 8 -12.64 1.25 17.23
CA ASP A 8 -13.68 0.44 16.55
C ASP A 8 -13.71 0.40 15.01
N LEU A 9 -12.77 1.02 14.30
CA LEU A 9 -12.75 0.96 12.83
C LEU A 9 -12.10 -0.33 12.31
N ASN A 10 -12.93 -1.25 11.84
CA ASN A 10 -12.55 -2.44 11.09
C ASN A 10 -13.13 -2.37 9.68
N LEU A 11 -12.24 -2.22 8.67
CA LEU A 11 -12.62 -2.08 7.26
C LEU A 11 -12.33 -3.34 6.41
N VAL A 12 -12.07 -4.49 7.03
CA VAL A 12 -11.63 -5.71 6.34
C VAL A 12 -12.62 -6.19 5.28
N GLU A 13 -13.92 -6.04 5.55
CA GLU A 13 -14.97 -6.46 4.64
C GLU A 13 -15.29 -5.38 3.59
N GLU A 14 -15.00 -4.13 3.87
CA GLU A 14 -15.29 -2.97 3.03
C GLU A 14 -14.25 -2.86 1.92
N ILE A 15 -12.97 -3.08 2.23
CA ILE A 15 -11.86 -2.96 1.26
C ILE A 15 -11.98 -3.95 0.10
N LYS A 16 -12.71 -5.06 0.25
CA LYS A 16 -12.96 -6.01 -0.85
C LYS A 16 -13.73 -5.39 -2.02
N ASN A 17 -14.43 -4.28 -1.76
CA ASN A 17 -15.20 -3.56 -2.78
C ASN A 17 -14.34 -2.61 -3.63
N ILE A 18 -13.05 -2.42 -3.30
CA ILE A 18 -12.12 -1.61 -4.09
C ILE A 18 -11.85 -2.31 -5.43
N ARG A 19 -12.30 -1.68 -6.53
CA ARG A 19 -12.14 -2.21 -7.90
C ARG A 19 -10.97 -1.59 -8.65
N LEU A 20 -10.49 -0.43 -8.22
CA LEU A 20 -9.39 0.28 -8.87
C LEU A 20 -8.05 -0.46 -8.66
N PRO A 21 -7.11 -0.36 -9.61
CA PRO A 21 -5.74 -0.80 -9.38
C PRO A 21 -5.20 -0.17 -8.10
N THR A 22 -4.67 -0.99 -7.20
CA THR A 22 -4.17 -0.54 -5.90
C THR A 22 -2.74 -1.04 -5.71
N MET A 23 -1.83 -0.20 -5.26
CA MET A 23 -0.50 -0.62 -4.83
C MET A 23 -0.38 -0.51 -3.32
N ILE A 24 0.07 -1.59 -2.70
CA ILE A 24 0.37 -1.69 -1.27
C ILE A 24 1.89 -1.65 -1.14
N ILE A 25 2.43 -0.67 -0.44
CA ILE A 25 3.86 -0.56 -0.16
C ILE A 25 4.08 -0.90 1.30
N GLY A 26 4.84 -1.95 1.54
CA GLY A 26 5.32 -2.36 2.83
C GLY A 26 6.79 -2.05 3.05
N SER A 27 7.24 -2.24 4.28
CA SER A 27 8.65 -2.23 4.65
C SER A 27 8.95 -3.36 5.63
N GLU A 28 10.17 -3.90 5.54
CA GLU A 28 10.59 -5.13 6.21
C GLU A 28 10.48 -5.07 7.74
N TYR A 29 10.89 -3.94 8.32
CA TYR A 29 11.02 -3.74 9.77
C TYR A 29 9.90 -2.87 10.34
N ASP A 30 8.76 -2.74 9.64
CA ASP A 30 7.62 -1.99 10.14
C ASP A 30 6.91 -2.72 11.29
N ILE A 31 7.24 -2.33 12.52
CA ILE A 31 6.61 -2.84 13.73
C ILE A 31 5.24 -2.22 14.03
N LEU A 32 4.95 -1.03 13.48
CA LEU A 32 3.71 -0.31 13.73
C LEU A 32 2.60 -0.83 12.83
N THR A 33 2.96 -1.05 11.56
CA THR A 33 2.07 -1.52 10.52
C THR A 33 2.65 -2.75 9.82
N SER A 34 2.68 -3.86 10.54
CA SER A 34 3.34 -5.10 10.13
C SER A 34 2.88 -5.67 8.78
N ILE A 35 3.80 -6.39 8.13
CA ILE A 35 3.59 -7.03 6.83
C ILE A 35 2.34 -7.93 6.80
N ASN A 36 1.98 -8.57 7.92
CA ASN A 36 0.82 -9.46 7.97
C ASN A 36 -0.49 -8.74 7.64
N TYR A 37 -0.66 -7.51 8.11
CA TYR A 37 -1.83 -6.72 7.76
C TYR A 37 -1.79 -6.28 6.30
N GLN A 38 -0.62 -5.97 5.75
CA GLN A 38 -0.48 -5.60 4.34
C GLN A 38 -0.82 -6.79 3.41
N LYS A 39 -0.39 -8.00 3.79
CA LYS A 39 -0.79 -9.26 3.14
C LYS A 39 -2.31 -9.45 3.19
N LEU A 40 -2.93 -9.19 4.34
CA LEU A 40 -4.40 -9.24 4.46
C LEU A 40 -5.08 -8.21 3.53
N ILE A 41 -4.57 -6.98 3.40
CA ILE A 41 -5.09 -6.01 2.43
C ILE A 41 -4.94 -6.54 1.00
N LYS A 42 -3.78 -7.13 0.67
CA LYS A 42 -3.47 -7.71 -0.65
C LYS A 42 -4.42 -8.86 -1.01
N GLU A 43 -4.79 -9.68 -0.03
CA GLU A 43 -5.76 -10.77 -0.19
C GLU A 43 -7.18 -10.26 -0.41
N ARG A 44 -7.58 -9.18 0.26
CA ARG A 44 -8.95 -8.64 0.14
C ARG A 44 -9.16 -7.77 -1.09
N ILE A 45 -8.18 -6.97 -1.50
CA ILE A 45 -8.30 -6.12 -2.70
C ILE A 45 -7.86 -6.93 -3.93
N LYS A 46 -8.82 -7.43 -4.72
CA LYS A 46 -8.56 -8.30 -5.87
C LYS A 46 -7.57 -7.69 -6.89
N ASN A 47 -7.71 -6.41 -7.19
CA ASN A 47 -6.88 -5.69 -8.17
C ASN A 47 -5.67 -4.98 -7.53
N SER A 48 -5.12 -5.54 -6.45
CA SER A 48 -3.96 -4.97 -5.79
C SER A 48 -2.63 -5.63 -6.18
N ARG A 49 -1.55 -4.87 -6.06
CA ARG A 49 -0.16 -5.33 -6.10
C ARG A 49 0.49 -4.97 -4.77
N MET A 50 1.47 -5.74 -4.35
CA MET A 50 2.18 -5.48 -3.10
C MET A 50 3.68 -5.57 -3.35
N ILE A 51 4.43 -4.64 -2.77
CA ILE A 51 5.88 -4.69 -2.65
C ILE A 51 6.27 -4.54 -1.19
N VAL A 52 7.44 -5.04 -0.82
CA VAL A 52 8.07 -4.80 0.48
C VAL A 52 9.43 -4.17 0.20
N ILE A 53 9.70 -3.03 0.82
CA ILE A 53 10.99 -2.36 0.76
C ILE A 53 11.85 -2.95 1.87
N GLU A 54 12.93 -3.60 1.46
CA GLU A 54 13.92 -4.21 2.36
C GLU A 54 14.69 -3.14 3.13
N GLU A 55 15.18 -3.52 4.32
CA GLU A 55 16.00 -2.65 5.18
C GLU A 55 15.34 -1.30 5.54
N ALA A 56 14.02 -1.28 5.72
CA ALA A 56 13.27 -0.09 6.11
C ALA A 56 12.23 -0.39 7.19
N GLY A 57 12.02 0.58 8.07
CA GLY A 57 10.97 0.64 9.07
C GLY A 57 9.73 1.37 8.57
N HIS A 58 8.89 1.84 9.51
CA HIS A 58 7.60 2.47 9.20
C HIS A 58 7.74 3.75 8.36
N ALA A 59 8.83 4.50 8.56
CA ALA A 59 9.07 5.79 7.94
C ALA A 59 9.75 5.65 6.58
N VAL A 60 9.31 4.68 5.75
CA VAL A 60 9.96 4.28 4.49
C VAL A 60 10.20 5.44 3.50
N ILE A 61 9.33 6.45 3.54
CA ILE A 61 9.45 7.66 2.71
C ILE A 61 10.73 8.44 3.03
N TYR A 62 11.19 8.41 4.28
CA TYR A 62 12.43 9.05 4.73
C TYR A 62 13.63 8.10 4.69
N GLU A 63 13.41 6.81 4.95
CA GLU A 63 14.49 5.82 5.06
C GLU A 63 15.00 5.35 3.68
N LYS A 64 14.07 5.11 2.74
CA LYS A 64 14.35 4.60 1.38
C LYS A 64 13.56 5.40 0.32
N PRO A 65 13.80 6.73 0.22
CA PRO A 65 13.00 7.63 -0.63
C PRO A 65 13.07 7.28 -2.11
N VAL A 66 14.21 6.76 -2.58
CA VAL A 66 14.43 6.43 -3.99
C VAL A 66 13.58 5.23 -4.39
N GLU A 67 13.60 4.18 -3.58
CA GLU A 67 12.85 2.94 -3.74
C GLU A 67 11.34 3.21 -3.67
N PHE A 68 10.93 4.03 -2.69
CA PHE A 68 9.54 4.45 -2.54
C PHE A 68 9.02 5.19 -3.78
N ILE A 69 9.79 6.18 -4.28
CA ILE A 69 9.39 6.95 -5.46
C ILE A 69 9.46 6.11 -6.75
N ALA A 70 10.44 5.22 -6.88
CA ALA A 70 10.54 4.30 -8.01
C ALA A 70 9.31 3.39 -8.08
N ALA A 71 8.87 2.85 -6.94
CA ALA A 71 7.65 2.06 -6.85
C ALA A 71 6.41 2.83 -7.30
N ILE A 72 6.23 4.07 -6.79
CA ILE A 72 5.11 4.92 -7.18
C ILE A 72 5.12 5.20 -8.68
N LYS A 73 6.26 5.63 -9.24
CA LYS A 73 6.39 5.93 -10.67
C LYS A 73 6.10 4.71 -11.53
N GLY A 74 6.67 3.56 -11.19
CA GLY A 74 6.44 2.30 -11.91
C GLY A 74 4.97 1.89 -11.88
N PHE A 75 4.29 2.06 -10.75
CA PHE A 75 2.85 1.79 -10.65
C PHE A 75 2.02 2.75 -11.51
N LEU A 76 2.28 4.05 -11.43
CA LEU A 76 1.56 5.06 -12.20
C LEU A 76 1.73 4.88 -13.72
N GLN A 77 2.89 4.39 -14.18
CA GLN A 77 3.11 4.06 -15.59
C GLN A 77 2.20 2.92 -16.09
N THR A 78 1.66 2.10 -15.19
CA THR A 78 0.68 1.07 -15.58
C THR A 78 -0.74 1.60 -15.74
N TYR A 79 -0.95 2.88 -15.43
CA TYR A 79 -2.25 3.54 -15.50
C TYR A 79 -2.40 4.33 -16.81
N ASN A 80 -3.19 3.78 -17.73
CA ASN A 80 -3.40 4.35 -19.07
C ASN A 80 -4.56 5.36 -19.17
N GLN A 81 -4.96 6.03 -18.08
CA GLN A 81 -6.01 7.06 -18.17
C GLN A 81 -5.44 8.46 -18.29
N LYS A 82 -6.09 9.29 -19.12
CA LYS A 82 -5.76 10.71 -19.25
C LYS A 82 -6.19 11.46 -17.99
N ILE A 83 -5.22 11.95 -17.23
CA ILE A 83 -5.47 12.87 -16.12
C ILE A 83 -5.66 14.26 -16.71
N LYS A 84 -6.81 14.88 -16.44
CA LYS A 84 -7.05 16.27 -16.84
C LYS A 84 -6.38 17.18 -15.80
N ILE A 85 -5.32 17.87 -16.20
CA ILE A 85 -4.67 18.90 -15.39
C ILE A 85 -5.40 20.22 -15.69
N LEU A 86 -5.82 20.92 -14.64
CA LEU A 86 -6.43 22.25 -14.72
C LEU A 86 -5.36 23.33 -14.82
#